data_AF-A0A2R6IZW5-F1
#
_entry.id   AF-A0A2R6IZW5-F1
#
_cell.length_a   1.000
_cell.length_b   1.000
_cell.length_c   1.000
_cell.angle_alpha   90.00
_cell.angle_beta   90.00
_cell.angle_gamma   90.00
#
_symmetry.space_group_name_H-M   'P 1'
#
loop_
_entity.id
_entity.type
_entity.pdbx_description
1 polymer ?
#
loop_
_entity_poly.entity_id
_entity_poly.type
_entity_poly.pdbx_seq_one_letter_code
_entity_poly.pdbx_strand_id
1 'polypeptide(L)'
;MLDVPLRSGPDVRWESGPPATDAVGPPAVSGARVLPGQRAHGGPGVVACHRDSGTVTWTAVGDADGEIGATGLAVADGVAVAGLLYGRPRDVERGGVAAPDTEDGAVRWTVALGDRYATDVAVAGDLVLVGLSGTGPVADPVRAFDLEAGTERWRVALPVGVAAVAPVEGTAVVACRDGSVHALRD
;
A
#
# COMPACT_ATOMS: atom_id res chain seq x y z
N MET A 1 -11.96 21.12 -4.90
CA MET A 1 -10.55 21.47 -4.63
C MET A 1 -10.56 22.69 -3.72
N LEU A 2 -10.25 22.50 -2.43
CA LEU A 2 -10.13 23.59 -1.47
C LEU A 2 -8.63 23.79 -1.23
N ASP A 3 -8.04 24.77 -1.91
CA ASP A 3 -6.71 25.29 -1.56
C ASP A 3 -6.85 26.04 -0.25
N VAL A 4 -6.47 25.41 0.86
CA VAL A 4 -6.17 26.13 2.09
C VAL A 4 -4.67 26.36 2.08
N PRO A 5 -4.19 27.57 1.74
CA PRO A 5 -2.77 27.84 1.74
C PRO A 5 -2.20 27.61 3.15
N LEU A 6 -1.24 26.69 3.26
CA LEU A 6 -0.45 26.40 4.47
C LEU A 6 0.54 27.55 4.74
N ARG A 7 0.04 28.79 4.88
CA ARG A 7 0.88 30.00 4.86
C ARG A 7 1.31 30.51 6.23
N SER A 8 0.76 29.98 7.34
CA SER A 8 1.03 30.50 8.69
C SER A 8 1.18 29.44 9.79
N GLY A 9 1.32 28.15 9.43
CA GLY A 9 1.22 27.06 10.39
C GLY A 9 -0.26 26.76 10.70
N PRO A 10 -0.84 25.69 10.13
CA PRO A 10 -2.24 25.35 10.37
C PRO A 10 -2.45 24.81 11.79
N ASP A 11 -3.62 25.06 12.37
CA ASP A 11 -4.05 24.39 13.60
C ASP A 11 -4.43 22.93 13.32
N VAL A 12 -4.19 22.06 14.31
CA VAL A 12 -4.71 20.68 14.30
C VAL A 12 -6.24 20.74 14.38
N ARG A 13 -6.94 20.24 13.35
CA ARG A 13 -8.41 20.25 13.30
C ARG A 13 -9.05 19.06 14.00
N TRP A 14 -8.39 17.90 13.96
CA TRP A 14 -8.86 16.68 14.60
C TRP A 14 -7.68 15.71 14.79
N GLU A 15 -7.87 14.77 15.71
CA GLU A 15 -7.00 13.63 15.92
C GLU A 15 -7.86 12.37 15.91
N SER A 16 -7.53 11.40 15.07
CA SER A 16 -8.11 10.06 15.19
C SER A 16 -7.40 9.39 16.37
N GLY A 17 -8.12 9.05 17.44
CA GLY A 17 -7.56 8.22 18.53
C GLY A 17 -6.97 6.93 17.95
N PRO A 18 -5.95 6.32 18.58
CA PRO A 18 -5.11 5.31 17.94
C PRO A 18 -5.93 4.04 17.63
N PRO A 19 -6.20 3.73 16.35
CA PRO A 19 -6.74 2.43 15.97
C PRO A 19 -5.64 1.36 15.92
N ALA A 20 -4.36 1.78 15.94
CA ALA A 20 -3.17 0.95 15.86
C ALA A 20 -1.94 1.70 16.42
N THR A 21 -0.81 1.00 16.50
CA THR A 21 0.41 1.45 17.18
C THR A 21 1.31 2.36 16.35
N ASP A 22 1.30 2.22 15.03
CA ASP A 22 2.19 2.98 14.13
C ASP A 22 1.52 3.16 12.76
N ALA A 23 1.54 4.38 12.21
CA ALA A 23 0.99 4.67 10.89
C ALA A 23 2.10 4.61 9.83
N VAL A 24 1.84 4.01 8.67
CA VAL A 24 2.85 3.76 7.63
C VAL A 24 2.51 4.46 6.32
N GLY A 25 3.54 5.09 5.73
CA GLY A 25 3.48 5.70 4.42
C GLY A 25 2.65 6.98 4.39
N PRO A 26 2.59 7.68 3.24
CA PRO A 26 1.59 8.72 3.06
C PRO A 26 0.20 8.08 3.09
N PRO A 27 -0.79 8.70 3.77
CA PRO A 27 -2.16 8.22 3.69
C PRO A 27 -2.71 8.42 2.28
N ALA A 28 -3.60 7.52 1.85
CA ALA A 28 -4.37 7.72 0.63
C ALA A 28 -5.67 8.48 0.95
N VAL A 29 -6.20 9.22 -0.03
CA VAL A 29 -7.45 9.98 0.14
C VAL A 29 -8.44 9.55 -0.94
N SER A 30 -9.66 9.17 -0.53
CA SER A 30 -10.77 8.82 -1.42
C SER A 30 -12.03 9.57 -1.00
N GLY A 31 -12.42 10.59 -1.75
CA GLY A 31 -13.61 11.39 -1.42
C GLY A 31 -13.58 11.97 0.00
N ALA A 32 -14.49 11.49 0.86
CA ALA A 32 -14.60 11.90 2.26
C ALA A 32 -13.69 11.12 3.22
N ARG A 33 -12.82 10.25 2.72
CA ARG A 33 -12.06 9.29 3.53
C ARG A 33 -10.57 9.50 3.39
N VAL A 34 -9.87 9.34 4.50
CA VAL A 34 -8.42 9.26 4.59
C VAL A 34 -8.09 7.85 5.05
N LEU A 35 -7.19 7.18 4.34
CA LEU A 35 -6.80 5.80 4.57
C LEU A 35 -5.32 5.77 4.92
N PRO A 36 -4.94 5.77 6.20
CA PRO A 36 -3.57 5.48 6.60
C PRO A 36 -3.30 3.97 6.63
N GLY A 37 -2.14 3.57 6.13
CA GLY A 37 -1.58 2.25 6.43
C GLY A 37 -1.21 2.17 7.91
N GLN A 38 -1.30 0.97 8.50
CA GLN A 38 -1.00 0.73 9.90
C GLN A 38 0.01 -0.41 10.07
N ARG A 39 0.81 -0.30 11.13
CA ARG A 39 1.61 -1.36 11.73
C ARG A 39 1.10 -1.62 13.12
N ALA A 40 0.69 -2.86 13.37
CA ALA A 40 0.11 -3.28 14.63
C ALA A 40 0.35 -4.76 14.90
N HIS A 41 0.42 -5.11 16.18
CA HIS A 41 0.28 -6.49 16.62
C HIS A 41 -1.17 -6.73 17.02
N GLY A 42 -1.82 -7.76 16.48
CA GLY A 42 -3.22 -8.04 16.78
C GLY A 42 -4.22 -7.02 16.18
N GLY A 43 -3.75 -6.12 15.30
CA GLY A 43 -4.51 -4.96 14.82
C GLY A 43 -4.71 -4.95 13.29
N PRO A 44 -5.41 -3.93 12.77
CA PRO A 44 -5.62 -3.78 11.33
C PRO A 44 -4.36 -3.24 10.65
N GLY A 45 -4.17 -3.61 9.39
CA GLY A 45 -3.17 -3.05 8.49
C GLY A 45 -3.70 -1.83 7.72
N VAL A 46 -5.02 -1.69 7.56
CA VAL A 46 -5.65 -0.51 6.95
C VAL A 46 -6.74 0.03 7.85
N VAL A 47 -6.75 1.34 8.02
CA VAL A 47 -7.81 2.07 8.69
C VAL A 47 -8.35 3.10 7.71
N ALA A 48 -9.65 3.35 7.73
CA ALA A 48 -10.24 4.51 7.09
C ALA A 48 -10.90 5.40 8.14
N CYS A 49 -10.67 6.70 8.02
CA CYS A 49 -11.34 7.71 8.82
C CYS A 49 -11.97 8.80 7.97
N HIS A 50 -13.03 9.40 8.48
CA HIS A 50 -13.67 10.54 7.85
C HIS A 50 -12.72 11.74 7.86
N ARG A 51 -12.46 12.29 6.68
CA ARG A 51 -11.46 13.33 6.42
C ARG A 51 -11.63 14.58 7.27
N ASP A 52 -12.87 14.95 7.59
CA ASP A 52 -13.14 16.21 8.28
C ASP A 52 -13.26 16.07 9.80
N SER A 53 -13.40 14.84 10.32
CA SER A 53 -13.61 14.59 11.76
C SER A 53 -12.58 13.67 12.39
N GLY A 54 -11.83 12.91 11.59
CA GLY A 54 -10.92 11.87 12.09
C GLY A 54 -11.62 10.62 12.63
N THR A 55 -12.95 10.54 12.54
CA THR A 55 -13.71 9.39 13.04
C THR A 55 -13.39 8.16 12.20
N VAL A 56 -12.94 7.08 12.83
CA VAL A 56 -12.73 5.79 12.14
C VAL A 56 -14.07 5.26 11.64
N THR A 57 -14.15 4.98 10.34
CA THR A 57 -15.35 4.46 9.69
C THR A 57 -15.29 2.95 9.53
N TRP A 58 -14.12 2.41 9.19
CA TRP A 58 -13.88 0.98 9.10
C TRP A 58 -12.38 0.66 9.25
N THR A 59 -12.10 -0.61 9.49
CA THR A 59 -10.75 -1.18 9.47
C THR A 59 -10.76 -2.44 8.61
N ALA A 60 -9.64 -2.73 7.96
CA ALA A 60 -9.51 -3.88 7.08
C ALA A 60 -8.15 -4.52 7.23
N VAL A 61 -8.08 -5.78 6.80
CA VAL A 61 -6.85 -6.56 6.67
C VAL A 61 -6.08 -6.62 7.99
N GLY A 62 -6.47 -7.52 8.91
CA GLY A 62 -5.81 -7.68 10.21
C GLY A 62 -5.01 -8.97 10.31
N ASP A 63 -4.21 -9.05 11.37
CA ASP A 63 -3.69 -10.31 11.91
C ASP A 63 -3.99 -10.33 13.40
N ALA A 64 -4.84 -11.26 13.86
CA ALA A 64 -5.27 -11.32 15.25
C ALA A 64 -4.14 -11.77 16.19
N ASP A 65 -3.22 -12.58 15.68
CA ASP A 65 -2.19 -13.25 16.46
C ASP A 65 -0.77 -12.79 16.07
N GLY A 66 -0.65 -12.04 14.97
CA GLY A 66 0.63 -11.65 14.36
C GLY A 66 0.91 -10.15 14.35
N GLU A 67 2.17 -9.82 14.03
CA GLU A 67 2.56 -8.45 13.64
C GLU A 67 2.19 -8.26 12.16
N ILE A 68 1.38 -7.25 11.85
CA ILE A 68 1.08 -6.83 10.48
C ILE A 68 1.59 -5.40 10.26
N GLY A 69 2.09 -5.14 9.06
CA GLY A 69 2.40 -3.80 8.60
C GLY A 69 1.94 -3.60 7.17
N ALA A 70 1.09 -2.59 6.97
CA ALA A 70 0.98 -1.99 5.64
C ALA A 70 2.33 -1.37 5.25
N THR A 71 2.69 -1.48 3.98
CA THR A 71 3.99 -1.04 3.45
C THR A 71 3.85 0.04 2.38
N GLY A 72 2.76 0.01 1.62
CA GLY A 72 2.37 1.03 0.66
C GLY A 72 0.85 1.05 0.52
N LEU A 73 0.29 2.20 0.15
CA LEU A 73 -1.14 2.37 -0.04
C LEU A 73 -1.42 3.28 -1.23
N ALA A 74 -2.27 2.81 -2.14
CA ALA A 74 -2.75 3.58 -3.28
C ALA A 74 -4.26 3.45 -3.40
N VAL A 75 -4.92 4.44 -4.03
CA VAL A 75 -6.36 4.42 -4.27
C VAL A 75 -6.66 4.81 -5.71
N ALA A 76 -7.57 4.08 -6.36
CA ALA A 76 -8.20 4.47 -7.61
C ALA A 76 -9.58 3.81 -7.73
N ASP A 77 -10.53 4.46 -8.40
CA ASP A 77 -11.84 3.90 -8.76
C ASP A 77 -12.60 3.22 -7.60
N GLY A 78 -12.46 3.80 -6.40
CA GLY A 78 -13.11 3.29 -5.19
C GLY A 78 -12.44 2.06 -4.57
N VAL A 79 -11.29 1.62 -5.09
CA VAL A 79 -10.44 0.56 -4.55
C VAL A 79 -9.25 1.19 -3.84
N ALA A 80 -9.02 0.80 -2.59
CA ALA A 80 -7.74 1.03 -1.93
C ALA A 80 -6.90 -0.24 -2.07
N VAL A 81 -5.62 -0.11 -2.38
CA VAL A 81 -4.70 -1.24 -2.50
C VAL A 81 -3.57 -1.07 -1.50
N ALA A 82 -3.44 -2.05 -0.62
CA ALA A 82 -2.45 -2.09 0.44
C ALA A 82 -1.41 -3.18 0.20
N GLY A 83 -0.14 -2.81 0.22
CA GLY A 83 0.96 -3.76 0.37
C GLY A 83 1.05 -4.21 1.82
N LEU A 84 1.27 -5.51 2.05
CA LEU A 84 1.22 -6.13 3.37
C LEU A 84 2.49 -6.93 3.66
N LEU A 85 2.96 -6.77 4.89
CA LEU A 85 3.99 -7.57 5.53
C LEU A 85 3.43 -8.14 6.83
N TYR A 86 3.54 -9.45 7.01
CA TYR A 86 3.30 -10.11 8.29
C TYR A 86 4.64 -10.59 8.86
N GLY A 87 4.90 -10.26 10.12
CA GLY A 87 6.22 -10.34 10.74
C GLY A 87 7.02 -9.05 10.55
N ARG A 88 8.34 -9.17 10.40
CA ARG A 88 9.25 -8.02 10.34
C ARG A 88 10.07 -7.98 9.06
N PRO A 89 10.58 -6.79 8.66
CA PRO A 89 11.57 -6.73 7.60
C PRO A 89 12.78 -7.58 8.00
N ARG A 90 13.14 -8.57 7.16
CA ARG A 90 14.17 -9.63 7.35
C ARG A 90 13.69 -10.92 8.01
N ASP A 91 12.52 -10.92 8.65
CA ASP A 91 11.86 -12.09 9.22
C ASP A 91 10.39 -12.12 8.75
N VAL A 92 10.23 -12.20 7.42
CA VAL A 92 8.92 -12.18 6.77
C VAL A 92 8.28 -13.55 6.97
N GLU A 93 7.16 -13.60 7.68
CA GLU A 93 6.37 -14.83 7.82
C GLU A 93 5.55 -15.08 6.57
N ARG A 94 4.87 -14.01 6.12
CA ARG A 94 4.19 -13.95 4.82
C ARG A 94 4.03 -12.50 4.40
N GLY A 95 3.85 -12.25 3.11
CA GLY A 95 3.41 -10.96 2.60
C GLY A 95 2.28 -11.10 1.61
N GLY A 96 1.71 -9.97 1.24
CA GLY A 96 0.58 -9.95 0.33
C GLY A 96 0.23 -8.57 -0.16
N VAL A 97 -0.82 -8.53 -0.97
CA VAL A 97 -1.52 -7.32 -1.37
C VAL A 97 -2.99 -7.55 -1.11
N ALA A 98 -3.68 -6.55 -0.58
CA ALA A 98 -5.13 -6.60 -0.40
C ALA A 98 -5.77 -5.35 -0.98
N ALA A 99 -6.97 -5.51 -1.51
CA ALA A 99 -7.72 -4.44 -2.12
C ALA A 99 -9.09 -4.23 -1.45
N PRO A 100 -9.13 -3.55 -0.29
CA PRO A 100 -10.40 -3.14 0.31
C PRO A 100 -11.13 -2.09 -0.53
N ASP A 101 -12.44 -2.21 -0.58
CA ASP A 101 -13.34 -1.16 -1.05
C ASP A 101 -13.21 0.08 -0.16
N THR A 102 -13.08 1.24 -0.78
CA THR A 102 -12.91 2.50 -0.04
C THR A 102 -14.14 2.85 0.79
N GLU A 103 -15.33 2.37 0.44
CA GLU A 103 -16.62 2.74 1.05
C GLU A 103 -16.99 1.89 2.28
N ASP A 104 -16.54 0.66 2.40
CA ASP A 104 -16.89 -0.18 3.55
C ASP A 104 -15.75 -1.05 4.08
N GLY A 105 -14.59 -1.04 3.42
CA GLY A 105 -13.44 -1.85 3.80
C GLY A 105 -13.57 -3.33 3.39
N ALA A 106 -14.63 -3.71 2.67
CA ALA A 106 -14.80 -5.07 2.17
C ALA A 106 -13.67 -5.40 1.19
N VAL A 107 -12.95 -6.49 1.46
CA VAL A 107 -11.80 -6.88 0.64
C VAL A 107 -12.29 -7.48 -0.67
N ARG A 108 -12.09 -6.77 -1.79
CA ARG A 108 -12.47 -7.22 -3.14
C ARG A 108 -11.60 -8.40 -3.58
N TRP A 109 -10.29 -8.30 -3.37
CA TRP A 109 -9.34 -9.35 -3.68
C TRP A 109 -8.10 -9.30 -2.80
N THR A 110 -7.38 -10.42 -2.75
CA THR A 110 -6.08 -10.55 -2.12
C THR A 110 -5.12 -11.33 -3.00
N VAL A 111 -3.83 -11.00 -2.90
CA VAL A 111 -2.74 -11.73 -3.53
C VAL A 111 -1.76 -12.16 -2.45
N ALA A 112 -1.51 -13.47 -2.37
CA ALA A 112 -0.47 -14.00 -1.51
C ALA A 112 0.90 -13.93 -2.21
N LEU A 113 1.90 -13.40 -1.51
CA LEU A 113 3.27 -13.25 -2.04
C LEU A 113 4.26 -14.22 -1.40
N GLY A 114 3.80 -15.11 -0.51
CA GLY A 114 4.64 -16.06 0.20
C GLY A 114 5.59 -15.35 1.15
N ASP A 115 6.87 -15.71 1.14
CA ASP A 115 7.95 -15.13 1.94
C ASP A 115 8.43 -13.75 1.45
N ARG A 116 7.76 -13.20 0.44
CA ARG A 116 7.98 -11.87 -0.11
C ARG A 116 6.87 -10.95 0.36
N TYR A 117 7.16 -9.67 0.38
CA TYR A 117 6.18 -8.64 0.69
C TYR A 117 6.26 -7.50 -0.31
N ALA A 118 5.13 -6.83 -0.48
CA ALA A 118 5.07 -5.59 -1.24
C ALA A 118 5.89 -4.53 -0.50
N THR A 119 6.88 -3.93 -1.13
CA THR A 119 7.62 -2.79 -0.57
C THR A 119 6.95 -1.48 -0.89
N ASP A 120 6.29 -1.42 -2.04
CA ASP A 120 5.58 -0.25 -2.52
C ASP A 120 4.45 -0.68 -3.46
N VAL A 121 3.41 0.16 -3.54
CA VAL A 121 2.22 -0.07 -4.37
C VAL A 121 1.86 1.24 -5.04
N ALA A 122 1.68 1.21 -6.37
CA ALA A 122 1.17 2.33 -7.14
C ALA A 122 0.06 1.87 -8.09
N VAL A 123 -0.89 2.75 -8.40
CA VAL A 123 -1.93 2.48 -9.40
C VAL A 123 -1.67 3.31 -10.66
N ALA A 124 -1.80 2.68 -11.83
CA ALA A 124 -1.63 3.28 -13.14
C ALA A 124 -2.74 2.79 -14.08
N GLY A 125 -3.80 3.56 -14.23
CA GLY A 125 -4.98 3.13 -14.97
C GLY A 125 -5.64 1.93 -14.30
N ASP A 126 -5.79 0.82 -15.05
CA ASP A 126 -6.37 -0.44 -14.57
C ASP A 126 -5.34 -1.38 -13.91
N LEU A 127 -4.09 -0.93 -13.74
CA LEU A 127 -3.00 -1.72 -13.18
C LEU A 127 -2.59 -1.27 -11.78
N VAL A 128 -2.38 -2.26 -10.91
CA VAL A 128 -1.64 -2.12 -9.65
C VAL A 128 -0.21 -2.57 -9.87
N LEU A 129 0.73 -1.65 -9.80
CA LEU A 129 2.16 -1.92 -9.80
C LEU A 129 2.64 -2.22 -8.38
N VAL A 130 3.32 -3.35 -8.21
CA VAL A 130 3.80 -3.81 -6.92
C VAL A 130 5.30 -4.04 -6.99
N GLY A 131 6.05 -3.28 -6.20
CA GLY A 131 7.45 -3.55 -5.91
C GLY A 131 7.56 -4.62 -4.82
N LEU A 132 8.46 -5.59 -5.01
CA LEU A 132 8.63 -6.71 -4.09
C LEU A 132 10.04 -6.79 -3.51
N SER A 133 10.11 -7.24 -2.27
CA SER A 133 11.35 -7.66 -1.60
C SER A 133 11.08 -8.88 -0.74
N GLY A 134 12.14 -9.56 -0.32
CA GLY A 134 12.07 -10.68 0.62
C GLY A 134 13.35 -10.83 1.44
N THR A 135 13.48 -11.96 2.12
CA THR A 135 14.67 -12.34 2.90
C THR A 135 15.83 -12.80 2.01
N GLY A 136 15.57 -13.11 0.74
CA GLY A 136 16.54 -13.51 -0.26
C GLY A 136 16.34 -12.85 -1.63
N PRO A 137 17.03 -13.35 -2.67
CA PRO A 137 16.87 -12.86 -4.03
C PRO A 137 15.43 -12.99 -4.52
N VAL A 138 14.95 -11.96 -5.21
CA VAL A 138 13.60 -11.94 -5.80
C VAL A 138 13.78 -11.87 -7.31
N ALA A 139 13.46 -12.97 -8.00
CA ALA A 139 13.68 -13.08 -9.45
C ALA A 139 12.81 -12.11 -10.26
N ASP A 140 11.59 -11.83 -9.79
CA ASP A 140 10.55 -11.05 -10.44
C ASP A 140 10.01 -9.98 -9.47
N PRO A 141 10.83 -8.97 -9.14
CA PRO A 141 10.54 -8.06 -8.05
C PRO A 141 9.58 -6.92 -8.46
N VAL A 142 9.13 -6.89 -9.71
CA VAL A 142 8.05 -6.01 -10.16
C VAL A 142 6.94 -6.89 -10.71
N ARG A 143 5.72 -6.69 -10.20
CA ARG A 143 4.52 -7.35 -10.69
C ARG A 143 3.41 -6.33 -10.93
N ALA A 144 2.57 -6.60 -11.91
CA ALA A 144 1.37 -5.83 -12.15
C ALA A 144 0.13 -6.70 -12.07
N PHE A 145 -0.89 -6.20 -11.39
CA PHE A 145 -2.17 -6.85 -11.21
C PHE A 145 -3.29 -5.98 -11.76
N ASP A 146 -4.37 -6.61 -12.17
CA ASP A 146 -5.64 -5.95 -12.46
C ASP A 146 -6.19 -5.27 -11.20
N LEU A 147 -6.55 -3.99 -11.29
CA LEU A 147 -7.08 -3.21 -10.16
C LEU A 147 -8.37 -3.78 -9.58
N GLU A 148 -9.25 -4.33 -10.42
CA GLU A 148 -10.58 -4.78 -10.00
C GLU A 148 -10.59 -6.26 -9.61
N ALA A 149 -9.78 -7.08 -10.28
CA ALA A 149 -9.78 -8.53 -10.12
C ALA A 149 -8.60 -9.09 -9.32
N GLY A 150 -7.51 -8.32 -9.17
CA GLY A 150 -6.27 -8.80 -8.55
C GLY A 150 -5.53 -9.85 -9.38
N THR A 151 -5.96 -10.11 -10.62
CA THR A 151 -5.30 -11.07 -11.51
C THR A 151 -4.00 -10.50 -12.04
N GLU A 152 -2.91 -11.25 -11.93
CA GLU A 152 -1.60 -10.81 -12.44
C GLU A 152 -1.64 -10.64 -13.96
N ARG A 153 -1.26 -9.45 -14.45
CA ARG A 153 -1.22 -9.09 -15.88
C ARG A 153 0.17 -9.33 -16.45
N TRP A 154 1.22 -8.96 -15.71
CA TRP A 154 2.61 -9.17 -16.10
C TRP A 154 3.56 -9.09 -14.90
N ARG A 155 4.80 -9.51 -15.12
CA ARG A 155 5.91 -9.39 -14.16
C ARG A 155 7.22 -9.12 -14.89
N VAL A 156 8.15 -8.43 -14.23
CA VAL A 156 9.47 -8.13 -14.77
C VAL A 156 10.55 -8.67 -13.85
N ALA A 157 11.53 -9.34 -14.45
CA ALA A 157 12.71 -9.81 -13.75
C ALA A 157 13.75 -8.68 -13.64
N LEU A 158 14.24 -8.44 -12.42
CA LEU A 158 15.33 -7.52 -12.13
C LEU A 158 16.30 -8.22 -11.16
N PRO A 159 17.57 -7.82 -11.13
CA PRO A 159 18.59 -8.53 -10.34
C PRO A 159 18.39 -8.41 -8.82
N VAL A 160 17.59 -7.47 -8.35
CA VAL A 160 17.43 -7.16 -6.93
C VAL A 160 16.00 -6.68 -6.61
N GLY A 161 15.60 -6.87 -5.35
CA GLY A 161 14.32 -6.36 -4.84
C GLY A 161 14.13 -4.86 -5.03
N VAL A 162 12.86 -4.48 -5.11
CA VAL A 162 12.42 -3.11 -5.37
C VAL A 162 12.24 -2.35 -4.06
N ALA A 163 12.64 -1.07 -4.07
CA ALA A 163 12.42 -0.14 -2.98
C ALA A 163 11.17 0.72 -3.22
N ALA A 164 10.95 1.18 -4.45
CA ALA A 164 9.79 2.01 -4.82
C ALA A 164 9.43 1.87 -6.31
N VAL A 165 8.17 2.12 -6.65
CA VAL A 165 7.65 2.14 -8.03
C VAL A 165 6.89 3.44 -8.28
N ALA A 166 7.15 4.08 -9.42
CA ALA A 166 6.51 5.33 -9.80
C ALA A 166 6.01 5.27 -11.26
N PRO A 167 4.70 5.17 -11.51
CA PRO A 167 4.16 5.30 -12.86
C PRO A 167 4.18 6.75 -13.33
N VAL A 168 4.66 6.97 -14.55
CA VAL A 168 4.72 8.27 -15.22
C VAL A 168 4.52 8.08 -16.71
N GLU A 169 3.45 8.68 -17.27
CA GLU A 169 3.21 8.76 -18.73
C GLU A 169 3.43 7.43 -19.49
N GLY A 170 2.88 6.33 -18.98
CA GLY A 170 3.00 5.00 -19.60
C GLY A 170 4.35 4.29 -19.38
N THR A 171 5.17 4.81 -18.48
CA THR A 171 6.42 4.20 -18.02
C THR A 171 6.32 3.93 -16.52
N ALA A 172 6.82 2.79 -16.05
CA ALA A 172 7.05 2.56 -14.63
C ALA A 172 8.53 2.78 -14.30
N VAL A 173 8.84 3.78 -13.49
CA VAL A 173 10.18 4.00 -12.94
C VAL A 173 10.32 3.18 -11.67
N VAL A 174 11.33 2.33 -11.62
CA VAL A 174 11.56 1.36 -10.54
C VAL A 174 12.89 1.64 -9.88
N ALA A 175 12.86 1.98 -8.59
CA ALA A 175 14.05 2.14 -7.77
C ALA A 175 14.33 0.83 -7.03
N CYS A 176 15.54 0.30 -7.21
CA CYS A 176 15.97 -0.97 -6.63
C CYS A 176 16.81 -0.78 -5.36
N ARG A 177 16.87 -1.81 -4.51
CA ARG A 177 17.59 -1.73 -3.23
C ARG A 177 19.11 -1.61 -3.35
N ASP A 178 19.68 -1.96 -4.50
CA ASP A 178 21.11 -1.75 -4.80
C ASP A 178 21.42 -0.33 -5.31
N GLY A 179 20.42 0.55 -5.38
CA GLY A 179 20.53 1.91 -5.89
C GLY A 179 20.38 2.02 -7.41
N SER A 180 20.19 0.91 -8.14
CA SER A 180 19.87 0.98 -9.56
C SER A 180 18.45 1.50 -9.79
N VAL A 181 18.24 2.15 -10.93
CA VAL A 181 16.93 2.67 -11.36
C VAL A 181 16.65 2.17 -12.76
N HIS A 182 15.47 1.61 -12.97
CA HIS A 182 15.03 1.04 -14.24
C HIS A 182 13.77 1.74 -14.72
N ALA A 183 13.65 1.98 -16.03
CA ALA A 183 12.42 2.46 -16.65
C ALA A 183 11.80 1.31 -17.45
N LEU A 184 10.56 0.95 -17.11
CA LEU A 184 9.82 -0.14 -17.76
C LEU A 184 8.75 0.46 -18.66
N ARG A 185 8.74 0.06 -19.92
CA ARG A 185 7.77 0.46 -20.93
C ARG A 185 7.58 -0.71 -21.90
N ASP A 186 6.38 -0.80 -22.47
CA ASP A 186 6.07 -1.73 -23.57
C ASP A 186 6.90 -1.46 -24.84
#